data_AF-A0A9D2JRR5-F1
#
_entry.id   AF-A0A9D2JRR5-F1
#
_cell.length_a   1.000
_cell.length_b   1.000
_cell.length_c   1.000
_cell.angle_alpha   90.00
_cell.angle_beta   90.00
_cell.angle_gamma   90.00
#
_symmetry.space_group_name_H-M   'P 1'
#
loop_
_entity.id
_entity.type
_entity.pdbx_description
1 polymer ?
#
loop_
_entity_poly.entity_id
_entity_poly.type
_entity_poly.pdbx_seq_one_letter_code
_entity_poly.pdbx_strand_id
1 'polypeptide(L)' 'LPQIHILDRLVLPPLPSLNAFKYLLVWYVKAEKFICIEPWSAGPNAMNTKEDLLWLEPEESLKTWVEIKLEK' A
#
# COMPACT_ATOMS: atom_id res chain seq x y z
N LEU A 1 6.82 24.22 -13.22
CA LEU A 1 6.01 23.21 -12.51
C LEU A 1 6.99 22.37 -11.70
N PRO A 2 6.82 22.21 -10.38
CA PRO A 2 7.80 21.48 -9.58
C PRO A 2 7.84 20.04 -10.11
N GLN A 3 9.01 19.63 -10.61
CA GLN A 3 9.26 18.24 -10.96
C GLN A 3 9.23 17.45 -9.66
N ILE A 4 8.13 16.76 -9.40
CA ILE A 4 8.08 15.75 -8.36
C ILE A 4 8.94 14.60 -8.90
N HIS A 5 10.21 14.58 -8.54
CA HIS A 5 11.07 13.42 -8.71
C HIS A 5 10.61 12.38 -7.69
N ILE A 6 9.47 11.74 -7.96
CA ILE A 6 9.09 10.49 -7.31
C ILE A 6 10.12 9.49 -7.81
N LEU A 7 11.17 9.26 -7.01
CA LEU A 7 11.98 8.04 -7.13
C LEU A 7 10.99 6.89 -7.22
N ASP A 8 11.18 5.98 -8.17
CA ASP A 8 10.17 5.06 -8.74
C ASP A 8 9.34 4.21 -7.75
N ARG A 9 9.52 4.32 -6.44
CA ARG A 9 8.61 3.86 -5.38
C ARG A 9 8.67 4.81 -4.18
N LEU A 10 7.57 5.48 -3.88
CA LEU A 10 7.37 6.07 -2.57
C LEU A 10 6.55 5.08 -1.74
N VAL A 11 7.12 4.63 -0.63
CA VAL A 11 6.44 3.81 0.38
C VAL A 11 6.23 4.70 1.60
N LEU A 12 4.99 5.11 1.86
CA LEU A 12 4.64 5.92 3.03
C LEU A 12 4.27 5.01 4.22
N PRO A 13 4.83 5.20 5.42
CA PRO A 13 4.34 4.52 6.63
C PRO A 13 2.99 5.13 7.05
N PRO A 14 1.94 4.33 7.31
CA PRO A 14 0.64 4.83 7.69
C PRO A 14 0.55 5.11 9.19
N LEU A 15 -0.43 5.95 9.51
CA LEU A 15 -0.84 6.37 10.85
C LEU A 15 -1.18 5.18 11.78
N PRO A 16 -0.96 5.33 13.11
CA PRO A 16 -1.05 4.23 14.06
C PRO A 16 -2.50 3.99 14.50
N SER A 17 -3.15 2.99 13.90
CA SER A 17 -4.06 2.03 14.56
C SER A 17 -4.82 1.18 13.53
N LEU A 18 -4.73 -0.14 13.69
CA LEU A 18 -5.60 -1.17 13.11
C LEU A 18 -5.91 -1.10 11.60
N ASN A 19 -4.94 -0.71 10.76
CA ASN A 19 -5.11 -0.81 9.32
C ASN A 19 -4.38 -2.05 8.80
N ALA A 20 -5.11 -2.96 8.14
CA ALA A 20 -4.52 -4.12 7.47
C ALA A 20 -3.52 -3.71 6.37
N PHE A 21 -3.52 -2.44 5.95
CA PHE A 21 -2.63 -1.89 4.94
C PHE A 21 -1.58 -0.96 5.58
N LYS A 22 -0.38 -1.51 5.85
CA LYS A 22 0.74 -0.80 6.47
C LYS A 22 1.61 -0.03 5.46
N TYR A 23 1.28 -0.04 4.18
CA TYR A 23 2.07 0.64 3.15
C TYR A 23 1.16 1.20 2.06
N LEU A 24 1.55 2.35 1.50
CA LEU A 24 0.93 2.88 0.29
C LEU A 24 2.01 2.99 -0.80
N LEU A 25 1.85 2.23 -1.88
CA LEU A 25 2.69 2.32 -3.07
C LEU A 25 2.01 3.26 -4.07
N VAL A 26 2.75 4.28 -4.51
CA VAL A 26 2.35 5.16 -5.62
C VAL A 26 3.22 4.82 -6.83
N TRP A 27 2.58 4.42 -7.92
CA TRP A 27 3.25 4.11 -9.18
C TRP A 27 2.67 4.93 -10.32
N TYR A 28 3.55 5.45 -11.19
CA TYR A 28 3.15 6.17 -12.39
C TYR A 28 4.13 5.89 -13.52
N VAL A 29 3.63 5.96 -14.75
CA VAL A 29 4.46 5.91 -15.96
C VAL A 29 4.24 7.21 -16.70
N LYS A 30 5.30 7.97 -16.99
CA LYS A 30 5.21 9.33 -17.54
C LYS A 30 4.41 9.42 -18.86
N ALA A 31 4.47 8.38 -19.68
CA ALA A 31 3.74 8.32 -20.95
C ALA A 31 2.25 7.97 -20.77
N GLU A 32 1.86 7.47 -19.60
CA GLU A 32 0.51 7.00 -19.29
C GLU A 32 -0.32 8.09 -18.61
N LYS A 33 -1.64 8.02 -18.80
CA LYS A 33 -2.60 8.98 -18.23
C LYS A 33 -3.28 8.46 -16.98
N PHE A 34 -2.59 7.66 -16.18
CA PHE A 34 -3.09 7.15 -14.91
C PHE A 34 -1.97 7.02 -13.88
N ILE A 35 -2.37 6.93 -12.61
CA ILE A 35 -1.50 6.68 -11.46
C ILE A 35 -2.12 5.51 -10.69
N CYS A 36 -1.30 4.56 -10.24
CA CYS A 36 -1.72 3.51 -9.32
C CYS A 36 -1.51 3.99 -7.89
N ILE A 37 -2.53 3.77 -7.06
CA ILE A 37 -2.51 3.99 -5.61
C ILE A 37 -2.82 2.64 -4.97
N GLU A 38 -1.81 1.99 -4.42
CA GLU A 38 -1.90 0.60 -4.00
C GLU A 38 -1.66 0.48 -2.50
N PRO A 39 -2.71 0.26 -1.69
CA PRO A 39 -2.57 -0.05 -0.27
C PRO A 39 -2.10 -1.50 -0.11
N TRP A 40 -0.95 -1.70 0.53
CA TRP A 40 -0.34 -3.01 0.74
C TRP A 40 -0.27 -3.32 2.23
N SER A 41 -0.54 -4.58 2.60
CA SER A 41 -0.46 -5.04 4.00
C SER A 41 0.96 -5.19 4.51
N ALA A 42 1.87 -5.62 3.63
CA ALA A 42 3.27 -5.82 3.91
C ALA A 42 4.13 -5.21 2.79
N GLY A 43 5.39 -4.91 3.10
CA GLY A 43 6.33 -4.32 2.14
C GLY A 43 6.78 -5.29 1.05
N PRO A 44 7.52 -4.80 0.04
CA PRO A 44 8.16 -5.69 -0.94
C PRO A 44 9.08 -6.67 -0.21
N ASN A 45 9.17 -7.90 -0.72
CA ASN A 45 10.01 -8.97 -0.17
C ASN A 45 9.59 -9.49 1.23
N ALA A 46 8.44 -9.07 1.77
CA ALA A 46 7.95 -9.48 3.10
C ALA A 46 7.85 -11.00 3.28
N MET A 47 7.55 -11.77 2.23
CA MET A 47 7.54 -13.24 2.30
C MET A 47 8.89 -13.86 2.66
N ASN A 48 10.00 -13.19 2.31
CA ASN A 48 11.36 -13.65 2.62
C ASN A 48 11.86 -13.06 3.94
N THR A 49 11.63 -11.76 4.20
CA THR A 49 12.11 -11.10 5.42
C THR A 49 11.24 -11.37 6.64
N LYS A 50 9.99 -11.79 6.43
CA LYS A 50 8.91 -11.91 7.42
C LYS A 50 8.50 -10.59 8.07
N GLU A 51 8.99 -9.46 7.54
CA GLU A 51 8.67 -8.13 8.04
C GLU A 51 7.22 -7.77 7.70
N ASP A 52 6.45 -7.36 8.72
CA ASP A 52 5.07 -6.86 8.60
C ASP A 52 4.08 -7.80 7.88
N LEU A 53 4.40 -9.09 7.76
CA LEU A 53 3.43 -10.11 7.34
C LEU A 53 2.30 -10.21 8.37
N LEU A 54 1.07 -10.25 7.88
CA LEU A 54 -0.09 -10.65 8.66
C LEU A 54 -0.08 -12.18 8.77
N TRP A 55 -0.20 -12.68 9.99
CA TRP A 55 -0.28 -14.11 10.28
C TRP A 55 -1.70 -14.48 10.67
N LEU A 56 -2.15 -15.65 10.22
CA LEU A 56 -3.43 -16.23 10.60
C LEU A 56 -3.16 -17.62 11.15
N GLU A 57 -3.75 -17.89 12.30
CA GLU A 57 -3.75 -19.24 12.87
C GLU A 57 -4.69 -20.17 12.06
N PRO A 58 -4.55 -21.50 12.20
CA PRO A 58 -5.50 -22.43 11.61
C PRO A 58 -6.94 -22.10 12.02
N GLU A 59 -7.87 -22.16 11.05
CA GLU A 59 -9.29 -21.78 11.20
C GLU A 59 -9.55 -20.28 11.43
N GLU A 60 -8.52 -19.43 11.40
CA GLU A 60 -8.70 -17.97 11.46
C GLU A 60 -9.03 -17.39 10.08
N SER A 61 -9.79 -16.29 10.07
CA SER A 61 -10.07 -15.52 8.85
C SER A 61 -9.88 -14.03 9.08
N LEU A 62 -9.30 -13.35 8.10
CA LEU A 62 -9.18 -11.89 8.09
C LEU A 62 -10.07 -11.31 7.00
N LYS A 63 -10.94 -10.38 7.38
CA LYS A 63 -11.75 -9.57 6.47
C LYS A 63 -11.28 -8.13 6.53
N THR A 64 -10.91 -7.58 5.38
CA THR A 64 -10.51 -6.18 5.21
C THR A 64 -11.20 -5.58 3.99
N TRP A 65 -11.16 -4.26 3.85
CA TRP A 65 -11.76 -3.55 2.72
C TRP A 65 -10.95 -2.31 2.37
N VAL A 66 -11.04 -1.91 1.10
CA VAL A 66 -10.60 -0.60 0.62
C VAL A 66 -11.84 0.10 0.09
N GLU A 67 -12.06 1.34 0.50
CA GLU A 67 -13.18 2.15 0.05
C GLU A 67 -12.66 3.38 -0.69
N ILE A 68 -13.17 3.62 -1.89
CA ILE A 68 -12.86 4.80 -2.69
C ILE A 68 -14.13 5.63 -2.79
N LYS A 69 -14.09 6.85 -2.28
CA LYS A 69 -15.22 7.79 -2.31
C LYS A 69 -14.89 8.95 -3.23
N LEU A 70 -15.89 9.37 -3.99
CA LEU A 70 -15.90 10.68 -4.62
C LEU A 70 -16.63 11.63 -3.68
N GLU A 71 -15.92 12.60 -3.12
CA GLU A 71 -16.53 13.72 -2.41
C GLU A 71 -16.77 14.87 -3.40
N LYS A 72 -17.92 15.55 -3.24
CA LYS A 72 -18.33 16.67 -4.10
C LYS A 72 -17.89 17.99 -3.52
#